data_AF-A0A3D5S008-F1
#
_entry.id   AF-A0A3D5S008-F1
#
_cell.length_a   1.000
_cell.length_b   1.000
_cell.length_c   1.000
_cell.angle_alpha   90.00
_cell.angle_beta   90.00
_cell.angle_gamma   90.00
#
_symmetry.space_group_name_H-M   'P 1'
#
loop_
_entity.id
_entity.type
_entity.pdbx_description
1 polymer ?
#
loop_
_entity_poly.entity_id
_entity_poly.type
_entity_poly.pdbx_seq_one_letter_code
_entity_poly.pdbx_strand_id
1 'polypeptide(L)'
;MNQKILMNLYIAIEAVLANRMRSVLTALGIIFGVAAVIAMLAIGNGAQQEILEQIKLVGVNNIVIRPIVQQSEEKLGEDQDQKEKNKFSPGLNTQDIASIKNIIPGISKVSPEIILDTYLINNGIRRTAKLVGVEPSYFDIFNFSLSEGVMFNEHHLEYGEPVCIIGKSIKTKFFPTEDPIGKYIKCGNNWLKVIGMLEERAISSSSISNLGIRDYNMDVYIPLQTMLIRYKNRALVTEEMLRSANRGSAGMIIISGGDGEESNENTNTNYHQLDRLVVQVDQSDGMTPT
;
A
#
# COMPACT_ATOMS: atom_id res chain seq x y z
N MET A 1 -57.04 -3.09 -42.61
CA MET A 1 -55.95 -2.29 -41.99
C MET A 1 -54.57 -2.74 -42.49
N ASN A 2 -54.23 -4.03 -42.38
CA ASN A 2 -52.89 -4.57 -42.67
C ASN A 2 -52.44 -4.45 -44.15
N GLN A 3 -53.35 -4.59 -45.12
CA GLN A 3 -53.01 -4.45 -46.54
C GLN A 3 -52.53 -3.04 -46.91
N LYS A 4 -53.07 -2.00 -46.27
CA LYS A 4 -52.65 -0.61 -46.51
C LYS A 4 -51.22 -0.36 -46.00
N ILE A 5 -50.86 -0.94 -44.85
CA ILE A 5 -49.52 -0.83 -44.28
C ILE A 5 -48.50 -1.56 -45.17
N LEU A 6 -48.84 -2.76 -45.64
CA LEU A 6 -47.97 -3.54 -46.54
C LEU A 6 -47.73 -2.81 -47.87
N MET A 7 -48.77 -2.22 -48.46
CA MET A 7 -48.64 -1.47 -49.72
C MET A 7 -47.84 -0.18 -49.53
N ASN A 8 -48.05 0.55 -48.42
CA ASN A 8 -47.25 1.73 -48.09
C ASN A 8 -45.78 1.38 -47.85
N LEU A 9 -45.49 0.25 -47.19
CA LEU A 9 -44.13 -0.23 -46.97
C LEU A 9 -43.45 -0.60 -48.30
N TYR A 10 -44.17 -1.27 -49.20
CA TYR A 10 -43.66 -1.61 -50.53
C TYR A 10 -43.27 -0.36 -51.33
N ILE A 11 -44.17 0.64 -51.38
CA ILE A 11 -43.91 1.93 -52.05
C ILE A 11 -42.73 2.67 -51.40
N ALA A 12 -42.61 2.64 -50.06
CA ALA A 12 -41.50 3.27 -49.35
C ALA A 12 -40.15 2.61 -49.66
N ILE A 13 -40.10 1.27 -49.72
CA ILE A 13 -38.89 0.52 -50.08
C ILE A 13 -38.48 0.81 -51.53
N GLU A 14 -39.45 0.84 -52.46
CA GLU A 14 -39.21 1.17 -53.87
C GLU A 14 -38.65 2.60 -54.02
N ALA A 15 -39.19 3.57 -53.28
CA ALA A 15 -38.71 4.95 -53.26
C ALA A 15 -37.28 5.08 -52.69
N VAL A 16 -36.93 4.31 -51.66
CA VAL A 16 -35.58 4.24 -51.08
C VAL A 16 -34.59 3.63 -52.07
N LEU A 17 -34.99 2.57 -52.79
CA LEU A 17 -34.21 1.88 -53.83
C LEU A 17 -34.03 2.71 -55.10
N ALA A 18 -34.96 3.62 -55.41
CA ALA A 18 -34.83 4.56 -56.53
C ALA A 18 -33.77 5.64 -56.24
N ASN A 19 -33.66 6.11 -54.99
CA ASN A 19 -32.71 7.15 -54.57
C ASN A 19 -31.50 6.60 -53.80
N ARG A 20 -30.84 5.56 -54.32
CA ARG A 20 -29.80 4.79 -53.61
C ARG A 20 -28.73 5.66 -52.95
N MET A 21 -28.16 6.63 -53.66
CA MET A 21 -27.08 7.48 -53.13
C MET A 21 -27.51 8.31 -51.92
N ARG A 22 -28.71 8.90 -51.98
CA ARG A 22 -29.25 9.73 -50.90
C ARG A 22 -29.63 8.87 -49.70
N SER A 23 -30.28 7.73 -49.94
CA SER A 23 -30.66 6.77 -48.91
C SER A 23 -29.45 6.19 -48.16
N VAL A 24 -28.38 5.86 -48.89
CA VAL A 24 -27.13 5.34 -48.29
C VAL A 24 -26.45 6.43 -47.45
N LEU A 25 -26.31 7.65 -47.97
CA LEU A 25 -25.60 8.71 -47.25
C LEU A 25 -26.34 9.16 -45.97
N THR A 26 -27.68 9.19 -46.01
CA THR A 26 -28.50 9.49 -44.82
C THR A 26 -28.46 8.35 -43.79
N ALA A 27 -28.55 7.09 -44.22
CA ALA A 27 -28.39 5.94 -43.33
C ALA A 27 -26.99 5.92 -42.69
N LEU A 28 -25.94 6.20 -43.46
CA LEU A 28 -24.56 6.24 -42.97
C LEU A 28 -24.37 7.31 -41.89
N GLY A 29 -24.97 8.49 -42.07
CA GLY A 29 -24.95 9.55 -41.07
C GLY A 29 -25.60 9.13 -39.74
N ILE A 30 -26.75 8.45 -39.81
CA ILE A 30 -27.42 7.92 -38.61
C ILE A 30 -26.58 6.83 -37.94
N ILE A 31 -26.01 5.91 -38.73
CA ILE A 31 -25.17 4.81 -38.21
C ILE A 31 -23.95 5.37 -37.48
N PHE A 32 -23.19 6.29 -38.08
CA PHE A 32 -22.03 6.89 -37.42
C PHE A 32 -22.42 7.76 -36.23
N GLY A 33 -23.53 8.51 -36.30
CA GLY A 33 -24.01 9.31 -35.19
C GLY A 33 -24.34 8.46 -33.96
N VAL A 34 -25.14 7.41 -34.15
CA VAL A 34 -25.52 6.50 -33.05
C VAL A 34 -24.32 5.69 -32.57
N ALA A 35 -23.45 5.22 -33.48
CA ALA A 35 -22.25 4.47 -33.12
C ALA A 35 -21.28 5.30 -32.28
N ALA A 36 -21.06 6.57 -32.62
CA ALA A 36 -20.19 7.46 -31.86
C ALA A 36 -20.70 7.70 -30.44
N VAL A 37 -22.02 7.90 -30.28
CA VAL A 37 -22.64 8.08 -28.96
C VAL A 37 -22.53 6.81 -28.11
N ILE A 38 -22.83 5.64 -28.68
CA ILE A 38 -22.71 4.35 -27.97
C ILE A 38 -21.24 4.09 -27.58
N ALA A 39 -20.30 4.33 -28.49
CA ALA A 39 -18.88 4.13 -28.22
C ALA A 39 -18.38 5.03 -27.09
N MET A 40 -18.75 6.32 -27.10
CA MET A 40 -18.38 7.26 -26.04
C MET A 40 -18.93 6.84 -24.68
N LEU A 41 -20.21 6.42 -24.62
CA LEU A 41 -20.84 5.95 -23.38
C LEU A 41 -20.18 4.66 -22.86
N ALA A 42 -19.87 3.73 -23.76
CA ALA A 42 -19.19 2.49 -23.39
C ALA A 42 -17.79 2.75 -22.82
N ILE A 43 -17.02 3.65 -23.45
CA ILE A 43 -15.70 4.06 -22.96
C ILE A 43 -15.82 4.74 -21.60
N GLY A 44 -16.75 5.69 -21.44
CA GLY A 44 -16.95 6.42 -20.19
C GLY A 44 -17.34 5.49 -19.03
N ASN A 45 -18.31 4.61 -19.25
CA ASN A 45 -18.75 3.64 -18.24
C ASN A 45 -17.66 2.60 -17.92
N GLY A 46 -16.91 2.14 -18.93
CA GLY A 46 -15.80 1.22 -18.73
C GLY A 46 -14.68 1.84 -17.88
N ALA A 47 -14.28 3.08 -18.20
CA ALA A 47 -13.28 3.80 -17.42
C ALA A 47 -13.74 4.07 -15.98
N GLN A 48 -15.02 4.45 -15.79
CA GLN A 48 -15.58 4.63 -14.44
C GLN A 48 -15.55 3.32 -13.64
N GLN A 49 -15.94 2.20 -14.25
CA GLN A 49 -15.93 0.91 -13.60
C GLN A 49 -14.51 0.48 -13.22
N GLU A 50 -13.53 0.68 -14.11
CA GLU A 50 -12.12 0.39 -13.85
C GLU A 50 -11.59 1.22 -12.68
N ILE A 51 -11.88 2.53 -12.64
CA ILE A 51 -11.49 3.40 -11.51
C ILE A 51 -12.14 2.92 -10.21
N LEU A 52 -13.42 2.55 -10.23
CA LEU A 52 -14.12 2.04 -9.04
C LEU A 52 -13.51 0.72 -8.55
N GLU A 53 -13.11 -0.18 -9.44
CA GLU A 53 -12.41 -1.42 -9.09
C GLU A 53 -11.03 -1.14 -8.49
N GLN A 54 -10.27 -0.20 -9.07
CA GLN A 54 -8.99 0.25 -8.52
C GLN A 54 -9.14 0.90 -7.13
N ILE A 55 -10.23 1.64 -6.87
CA ILE A 55 -10.52 2.21 -5.55
C ILE A 55 -10.90 1.11 -4.55
N LYS A 56 -11.77 0.17 -4.93
CA LYS A 56 -12.18 -0.96 -4.06
C LYS A 56 -10.98 -1.79 -3.61
N LEU A 57 -10.01 -1.95 -4.50
CA LEU A 57 -8.73 -2.59 -4.23
C LEU A 57 -7.99 -1.94 -3.04
N VAL A 58 -8.02 -0.61 -2.87
CA VAL A 58 -7.39 0.08 -1.73
C VAL A 58 -8.15 -0.15 -0.40
N GLY A 59 -9.36 -0.71 -0.49
CA GLY A 59 -10.29 -0.91 0.61
C GLY A 59 -11.18 0.32 0.82
N VAL A 60 -12.47 0.09 1.04
CA VAL A 60 -13.46 1.14 1.32
C VAL A 60 -13.52 1.43 2.82
N ASN A 61 -13.72 2.70 3.18
CA ASN A 61 -13.87 3.18 4.57
C ASN A 61 -12.60 3.00 5.45
N ASN A 62 -11.43 3.21 4.86
CA ASN A 62 -10.15 3.14 5.58
C ASN A 62 -9.64 4.52 5.98
N ILE A 63 -9.45 4.75 7.28
CA ILE A 63 -8.72 5.90 7.82
C ILE A 63 -7.26 5.51 7.97
N VAL A 64 -6.37 6.24 7.29
CA VAL A 64 -4.93 5.97 7.31
C VAL A 64 -4.23 7.03 8.15
N ILE A 65 -3.73 6.60 9.32
CA ILE A 65 -2.95 7.43 10.23
C ILE A 65 -1.48 7.21 9.93
N ARG A 66 -0.76 8.28 9.63
CA ARG A 66 0.69 8.28 9.38
C ARG A 66 1.34 9.33 10.25
N PRO A 67 2.43 9.01 10.96
CA PRO A 67 3.18 10.02 11.65
C PRO A 67 3.94 10.90 10.65
N ILE A 68 4.07 12.18 10.96
CA ILE A 68 4.85 13.14 10.16
C ILE A 68 6.21 13.26 10.82
N VAL A 69 7.25 12.78 10.13
CA VAL A 69 8.65 13.06 10.52
C VAL A 69 8.95 14.47 10.04
N GLN A 70 9.01 15.43 10.97
CA GLN A 70 9.37 16.81 10.63
C GLN A 70 10.81 16.82 10.11
N GLN A 71 10.98 17.18 8.84
CA GLN A 71 12.29 17.46 8.28
C GLN A 71 12.64 18.89 8.68
N SER A 72 13.49 19.06 9.69
CA SER A 72 14.05 20.37 10.01
C SER A 72 15.17 20.70 9.02
N GLU A 73 14.96 21.71 8.18
CA GLU A 73 16.03 22.35 7.43
C GLU A 73 16.74 23.33 8.36
N GLU A 74 17.92 22.97 8.86
CA GLU A 74 18.78 23.92 9.54
C GLU A 74 19.53 24.75 8.49
N LYS A 75 19.18 26.03 8.37
CA LYS A 75 20.04 26.99 7.65
C LYS A 75 21.27 27.29 8.52
N LEU A 76 22.45 26.93 8.03
CA LEU A 76 23.70 27.31 8.69
C LEU A 76 23.87 28.84 8.66
N GLY A 77 23.95 29.48 9.83
CA GLY A 77 24.40 30.86 9.99
C GLY A 77 23.40 31.89 10.53
N GLU A 78 22.17 31.51 10.89
CA GLU A 78 21.23 32.40 11.58
C GLU A 78 21.04 31.95 13.04
N ASP A 79 21.34 32.85 13.98
CA ASP A 79 21.02 32.68 15.41
C ASP A 79 19.50 32.52 15.58
N GLN A 80 19.05 31.28 15.78
CA GLN A 80 17.65 30.94 15.97
C GLN A 80 17.15 31.29 17.38
N ASP A 81 16.81 32.56 17.58
CA ASP A 81 16.13 33.05 18.80
C ASP A 81 14.59 32.82 18.77
N GLN A 82 14.10 31.98 17.85
CA GLN A 82 12.70 31.56 17.81
C GLN A 82 12.58 30.05 17.61
N LYS A 83 13.07 29.28 18.60
CA LYS A 83 12.59 27.90 18.77
C LYS A 83 11.15 27.97 19.22
N GLU A 84 10.21 27.96 18.27
CA GLU A 84 8.86 27.51 18.56
C GLU A 84 8.99 26.17 19.30
N LYS A 85 8.53 26.14 20.56
CA LYS A 85 8.50 24.92 21.36
C LYS A 85 7.49 23.98 20.71
N ASN A 86 7.92 23.25 19.68
CA ASN A 86 7.15 22.17 19.12
C ASN A 86 6.78 21.24 20.28
N LYS A 87 5.47 21.17 20.58
CA LYS A 87 4.95 20.30 21.63
C LYS A 87 5.44 18.89 21.31
N PHE A 88 6.25 18.34 22.20
CA PHE A 88 6.78 16.99 22.08
C PHE A 88 5.60 16.02 21.93
N SER A 89 5.53 15.33 20.79
CA SER A 89 4.60 14.23 20.58
C SER A 89 5.36 12.92 20.80
N PRO A 90 4.86 12.01 21.64
CA PRO A 90 5.48 10.69 21.83
C PRO A 90 5.44 9.81 20.57
N GLY A 91 4.76 10.26 19.51
CA GLY A 91 4.67 9.54 18.24
C GLY A 91 3.62 8.43 18.22
N LEU A 92 3.46 7.77 17.07
CA LEU A 92 2.50 6.68 16.91
C LEU A 92 3.05 5.37 17.51
N ASN A 93 2.37 4.90 18.56
CA ASN A 93 2.79 3.77 19.38
C ASN A 93 1.75 2.63 19.31
N THR A 94 2.15 1.41 19.65
CA THR A 94 1.26 0.24 19.76
C THR A 94 0.15 0.45 20.81
N GLN A 95 0.40 1.27 21.84
CA GLN A 95 -0.63 1.62 22.84
C GLN A 95 -1.80 2.43 22.24
N ASP A 96 -1.54 3.24 21.21
CA ASP A 96 -2.58 4.04 20.55
C ASP A 96 -3.60 3.13 19.87
N ILE A 97 -3.18 1.96 19.41
CA ILE A 97 -4.07 0.94 18.81
C ILE A 97 -5.13 0.50 19.82
N ALA A 98 -4.72 0.19 21.06
CA ALA A 98 -5.63 -0.25 22.10
C ALA A 98 -6.61 0.86 22.51
N SER A 99 -6.10 2.09 22.63
CA SER A 99 -6.92 3.27 22.92
C SER A 99 -7.96 3.52 21.81
N ILE A 100 -7.55 3.46 20.54
CA ILE A 100 -8.44 3.63 19.39
C ILE A 100 -9.55 2.58 19.37
N LYS A 101 -9.20 1.30 19.58
CA LYS A 101 -10.17 0.20 19.64
C LYS A 101 -11.21 0.38 20.77
N ASN A 102 -10.81 0.97 21.90
CA ASN A 102 -11.68 1.12 23.07
C ASN A 102 -12.51 2.41 23.07
N ILE A 103 -11.98 3.51 22.52
CA ILE A 103 -12.59 4.85 22.61
C ILE A 103 -13.55 5.11 21.46
N ILE A 104 -13.22 4.66 20.24
CA ILE A 104 -13.95 5.05 19.04
C ILE A 104 -15.02 3.97 18.73
N PRO A 105 -16.32 4.28 18.88
CA PRO A 105 -17.37 3.36 18.48
C PRO A 105 -17.40 3.23 16.94
N GLY A 106 -17.78 2.06 16.44
CA GLY A 106 -17.96 1.81 15.00
C GLY A 106 -16.67 1.45 14.23
N ILE A 107 -15.58 1.14 14.94
CA ILE A 107 -14.39 0.53 14.34
C ILE A 107 -14.64 -0.96 14.13
N SER A 108 -14.51 -1.39 12.88
CA SER A 108 -14.62 -2.80 12.49
C SER A 108 -13.29 -3.52 12.70
N LYS A 109 -12.21 -2.94 12.14
CA LYS A 109 -10.87 -3.53 12.13
C LYS A 109 -9.81 -2.46 12.30
N VAL A 110 -8.71 -2.84 12.93
CA VAL A 110 -7.51 -2.01 13.03
C VAL A 110 -6.32 -2.86 12.62
N SER A 111 -5.46 -2.30 11.78
CA SER A 111 -4.23 -2.94 11.33
C SER A 111 -3.05 -1.98 11.50
N PRO A 112 -2.17 -2.22 12.49
CA PRO A 112 -0.87 -1.56 12.53
C PRO A 112 0.03 -2.08 11.43
N GLU A 113 0.95 -1.22 10.99
CA GLU A 113 1.94 -1.54 9.97
C GLU A 113 3.30 -0.90 10.31
N ILE A 114 4.34 -1.74 10.29
CA ILE A 114 5.75 -1.32 10.37
C ILE A 114 6.42 -1.73 9.08
N ILE A 115 7.10 -0.79 8.41
CA ILE A 115 7.76 -1.04 7.13
C ILE A 115 9.27 -0.92 7.33
N LEU A 116 9.99 -1.94 6.89
CA LEU A 116 11.43 -1.96 6.85
C LEU A 116 11.93 -2.31 5.45
N ASP A 117 12.69 -1.42 4.84
CA ASP A 117 13.45 -1.75 3.64
C ASP A 117 14.59 -2.70 4.00
N THR A 118 14.61 -3.88 3.39
CA THR A 118 15.64 -4.90 3.66
C THR A 118 15.99 -5.66 2.39
N TYR A 119 16.84 -6.68 2.53
CA TYR A 119 17.20 -7.56 1.44
C TYR A 119 16.73 -8.98 1.73
N LEU A 120 16.27 -9.67 0.70
CA LEU A 120 15.96 -11.09 0.70
C LEU A 120 17.14 -11.84 0.12
N ILE A 121 17.53 -12.93 0.78
CA ILE A 121 18.56 -13.86 0.32
C ILE A 121 17.99 -15.26 0.33
N ASN A 122 18.08 -15.93 -0.82
CA ASN A 122 17.88 -17.37 -0.93
C ASN A 122 18.73 -17.90 -2.09
N ASN A 123 19.29 -19.11 -1.96
CA ASN A 123 20.02 -19.81 -3.03
C ASN A 123 21.05 -18.94 -3.80
N GLY A 124 21.80 -18.08 -3.10
CA GLY A 124 22.82 -17.20 -3.70
C GLY A 124 22.28 -15.95 -4.40
N ILE A 125 20.96 -15.76 -4.46
CA ILE A 125 20.33 -14.56 -5.01
C ILE A 125 20.07 -13.58 -3.87
N ARG A 126 20.46 -12.31 -4.04
CA ARG A 126 20.13 -11.21 -3.13
C ARG A 126 19.30 -10.15 -3.86
N ARG A 127 18.17 -9.73 -3.29
CA ARG A 127 17.35 -8.63 -3.84
C ARG A 127 16.79 -7.77 -2.71
N THR A 128 16.73 -6.46 -2.91
CA THR A 128 15.99 -5.56 -2.02
C THR A 128 14.48 -5.85 -2.10
N ALA A 129 13.81 -5.80 -0.96
CA ALA A 129 12.37 -5.94 -0.79
C ALA A 129 11.91 -5.19 0.47
N LYS A 130 10.60 -4.97 0.61
CA LYS A 130 10.04 -4.43 1.85
C LYS A 130 9.62 -5.59 2.75
N LEU A 131 10.04 -5.51 4.00
CA LEU A 131 9.57 -6.35 5.09
C LEU A 131 8.51 -5.58 5.87
N VAL A 132 7.37 -6.22 6.08
CA VAL A 132 6.16 -5.56 6.57
C VAL A 132 5.67 -6.30 7.80
N GLY A 133 5.73 -5.66 8.96
CA GLY A 133 5.15 -6.16 10.21
C GLY A 133 3.67 -5.81 10.25
N VAL A 134 2.80 -6.82 10.27
CA VAL A 134 1.33 -6.67 10.19
C VAL A 134 0.60 -7.62 11.14
N GLU A 135 -0.68 -7.32 11.40
CA GLU A 135 -1.65 -8.24 11.99
C GLU A 135 -2.49 -8.93 10.90
N PRO A 136 -3.21 -10.04 11.19
CA PRO A 136 -4.06 -10.71 10.20
C PRO A 136 -5.15 -9.80 9.61
N SER A 137 -5.63 -8.84 10.39
CA SER A 137 -6.60 -7.83 9.95
C SER A 137 -6.15 -7.03 8.73
N TYR A 138 -4.83 -6.90 8.51
CA TYR A 138 -4.26 -6.26 7.33
C TYR A 138 -4.75 -6.90 6.03
N PHE A 139 -4.76 -8.23 6.00
CA PHE A 139 -5.10 -8.99 4.79
C PHE A 139 -6.58 -8.84 4.47
N ASP A 140 -7.43 -8.79 5.50
CA ASP A 140 -8.85 -8.53 5.30
C ASP A 140 -9.13 -7.09 4.82
N ILE A 141 -8.50 -6.09 5.45
CA ILE A 141 -8.73 -4.66 5.13
C ILE A 141 -8.33 -4.35 3.68
N PHE A 142 -7.25 -4.97 3.20
CA PHE A 142 -6.73 -4.78 1.85
C PHE A 142 -7.20 -5.86 0.85
N ASN A 143 -8.11 -6.73 1.28
CA ASN A 143 -8.68 -7.85 0.51
C ASN A 143 -7.61 -8.74 -0.15
N PHE A 144 -6.55 -9.06 0.59
CA PHE A 144 -5.52 -10.00 0.18
C PHE A 144 -5.99 -11.43 0.44
N SER A 145 -6.00 -12.24 -0.61
CA SER A 145 -6.29 -13.67 -0.52
C SER A 145 -4.99 -14.49 -0.54
N LEU A 146 -4.98 -15.60 0.19
CA LEU A 146 -3.88 -16.56 0.15
C LEU A 146 -4.07 -17.48 -1.06
N SER A 147 -3.04 -17.58 -1.91
CA SER A 147 -2.97 -18.57 -2.98
C SER A 147 -2.71 -19.96 -2.40
N GLU A 148 -1.80 -20.06 -1.43
CA GLU A 148 -1.34 -21.32 -0.84
C GLU A 148 -0.92 -21.10 0.63
N GLY A 149 -0.99 -22.17 1.44
CA GLY A 149 -0.55 -22.18 2.84
C GLY A 149 -1.60 -21.69 3.84
N VAL A 150 -1.14 -21.15 4.97
CA VAL A 150 -1.99 -20.77 6.11
C VAL A 150 -1.73 -19.33 6.57
N MET A 151 -2.76 -18.72 7.15
CA MET A 151 -2.69 -17.40 7.76
C MET A 151 -1.95 -17.43 9.11
N PHE A 152 -1.52 -16.26 9.60
CA PHE A 152 -0.98 -16.16 10.96
C PHE A 152 -2.01 -16.58 12.01
N ASN A 153 -1.60 -17.38 12.99
CA ASN A 153 -2.41 -17.76 14.14
C ASN A 153 -2.01 -16.92 15.36
N GLU A 154 -2.74 -17.07 16.48
CA GLU A 154 -2.47 -16.36 17.73
C GLU A 154 -1.07 -16.67 18.28
N HIS A 155 -0.62 -17.93 18.19
CA HIS A 155 0.71 -18.33 18.65
C HIS A 155 1.85 -17.59 17.92
N HIS A 156 1.73 -17.43 16.59
CA HIS A 156 2.70 -16.68 15.79
C HIS A 156 2.74 -15.21 16.21
N LEU A 157 1.58 -14.64 16.55
CA LEU A 157 1.42 -13.23 16.94
C LEU A 157 1.94 -12.96 18.35
N GLU A 158 1.65 -13.84 19.31
CA GLU A 158 2.02 -13.66 20.72
C GLU A 158 3.51 -13.88 20.95
N TYR A 159 4.07 -14.97 20.41
CA TYR A 159 5.47 -15.34 20.63
C TYR A 159 6.45 -14.74 19.62
N GLY A 160 5.96 -14.05 18.59
CA GLY A 160 6.83 -13.46 17.55
C GLY A 160 7.65 -14.51 16.81
N GLU A 161 7.00 -15.60 16.41
CA GLU A 161 7.65 -16.68 15.67
C GLU A 161 8.27 -16.17 14.36
N PRO A 162 9.42 -16.72 13.93
CA PRO A 162 10.09 -16.33 12.70
C PRO A 162 9.39 -16.95 11.48
N VAL A 163 8.13 -16.58 11.25
CA VAL A 163 7.31 -17.02 10.13
C VAL A 163 6.98 -15.84 9.22
N CYS A 164 6.75 -16.11 7.93
CA CYS A 164 6.37 -15.10 6.95
C CYS A 164 5.36 -15.59 5.92
N ILE A 165 4.65 -14.63 5.34
CA ILE A 165 3.79 -14.78 4.17
C ILE A 165 4.43 -13.95 3.04
N ILE A 166 4.54 -14.52 1.85
CA ILE A 166 5.26 -13.90 0.73
C ILE A 166 4.32 -13.53 -0.42
N GLY A 167 4.64 -12.44 -1.13
CA GLY A 167 3.99 -12.10 -2.40
C GLY A 167 4.39 -13.03 -3.56
N LYS A 168 3.56 -13.08 -4.61
CA LYS A 168 3.77 -13.97 -5.76
C LYS A 168 5.12 -13.78 -6.45
N SER A 169 5.57 -12.53 -6.62
CA SER A 169 6.82 -12.22 -7.31
C SER A 169 8.05 -12.71 -6.54
N ILE A 170 7.96 -12.83 -5.21
CA ILE A 170 9.02 -13.42 -4.39
C ILE A 170 9.14 -14.91 -4.67
N LYS A 171 8.01 -15.63 -4.73
CA LYS A 171 7.98 -17.06 -5.10
C LYS A 171 8.64 -17.27 -6.46
N THR A 172 8.24 -16.54 -7.49
CA THR A 172 8.80 -16.69 -8.84
C THR A 172 10.31 -16.45 -8.89
N LYS A 173 10.83 -15.53 -8.08
CA LYS A 173 12.25 -15.15 -8.13
C LYS A 173 13.17 -16.00 -7.24
N PHE A 174 12.70 -16.39 -6.06
CA PHE A 174 13.52 -17.09 -5.06
C PHE A 174 13.21 -18.59 -4.96
N PHE A 175 12.06 -19.03 -5.47
CA PHE A 175 11.58 -20.42 -5.47
C PHE A 175 10.98 -20.78 -6.86
N PRO A 176 11.76 -20.68 -7.96
CA PRO A 176 11.22 -20.81 -9.31
C PRO A 176 10.71 -22.21 -9.63
N THR A 177 11.38 -23.25 -9.12
CA THR A 177 11.12 -24.67 -9.44
C THR A 177 10.56 -25.44 -8.25
N GLU A 178 10.31 -24.77 -7.13
CA GLU A 178 10.06 -25.44 -5.87
C GLU A 178 8.92 -24.75 -5.09
N ASP A 179 8.19 -25.52 -4.28
CA ASP A 179 7.18 -24.95 -3.38
C ASP A 179 7.88 -24.14 -2.27
N PRO A 180 7.55 -22.85 -2.07
CA PRO A 180 8.10 -22.06 -0.99
C PRO A 180 7.55 -22.45 0.39
N ILE A 181 6.36 -23.07 0.49
CA ILE A 181 5.73 -23.35 1.78
C ILE A 181 6.59 -24.31 2.60
N GLY A 182 6.79 -23.96 3.88
CA GLY A 182 7.62 -24.70 4.82
C GLY A 182 9.13 -24.43 4.70
N LYS A 183 9.58 -23.73 3.67
CA LYS A 183 11.00 -23.39 3.48
C LYS A 183 11.39 -22.11 4.17
N TYR A 184 12.69 -21.87 4.25
CA TYR A 184 13.24 -20.68 4.87
C TYR A 184 13.73 -19.69 3.82
N ILE A 185 13.45 -18.42 4.04
CA ILE A 185 14.02 -17.30 3.29
C ILE A 185 14.73 -16.37 4.28
N LYS A 186 15.95 -15.96 3.95
CA LYS A 186 16.68 -15.01 4.79
C LYS A 186 16.22 -13.60 4.44
N CYS A 187 15.66 -12.90 5.41
CA CYS A 187 15.23 -11.51 5.28
C CYS A 187 16.11 -10.67 6.19
N GLY A 188 16.95 -9.80 5.63
CA GLY A 188 18.02 -9.12 6.34
C GLY A 188 18.95 -10.13 7.01
N ASN A 189 19.04 -10.07 8.34
CA ASN A 189 19.93 -10.92 9.13
C ASN A 189 19.23 -12.18 9.67
N ASN A 190 17.91 -12.29 9.58
CA ASN A 190 17.14 -13.39 10.18
C ASN A 190 16.57 -14.34 9.12
N TRP A 191 16.47 -15.62 9.48
CA TRP A 191 15.76 -16.62 8.69
C TRP A 191 14.29 -16.68 9.10
N LEU A 192 13.41 -16.67 8.11
CA LEU A 192 11.97 -16.75 8.30
C LEU A 192 11.42 -17.94 7.53
N LYS A 193 10.52 -18.71 8.16
CA LYS A 193 9.82 -19.83 7.54
C LYS A 193 8.60 -19.32 6.78
N VAL A 194 8.51 -19.63 5.49
CA VAL A 194 7.35 -19.30 4.67
C VAL A 194 6.20 -20.23 5.06
N ILE A 195 5.07 -19.67 5.48
CA ILE A 195 3.87 -20.43 5.85
C ILE A 195 2.68 -20.16 4.91
N GLY A 196 2.75 -19.10 4.11
CA GLY A 196 1.71 -18.73 3.17
C GLY A 196 2.24 -17.94 1.98
N MET A 197 1.48 -17.96 0.88
CA MET A 197 1.72 -17.19 -0.33
C MET A 197 0.46 -16.41 -0.69
N LEU A 198 0.61 -15.13 -1.00
CA LEU A 198 -0.49 -14.31 -1.50
C LEU A 198 -0.78 -14.58 -2.97
N GLU A 199 -2.05 -14.41 -3.35
CA GLU A 199 -2.45 -14.34 -4.75
C GLU A 199 -1.79 -13.15 -5.44
N GLU A 200 -1.57 -13.30 -6.74
CA GLU A 200 -1.01 -12.22 -7.55
C GLU A 200 -2.04 -11.11 -7.68
N ARG A 201 -1.64 -9.92 -7.27
CA ARG A 201 -2.45 -8.74 -7.51
C ARG A 201 -2.12 -8.20 -8.87
N ALA A 202 -3.07 -8.29 -9.79
CA ALA A 202 -3.00 -7.70 -11.13
C ALA A 202 -3.07 -6.16 -11.04
N ILE A 203 -2.03 -5.54 -10.49
CA ILE A 203 -1.79 -4.12 -10.67
C ILE A 203 -0.81 -4.05 -11.84
N SER A 204 -1.19 -3.33 -12.91
CA SER A 204 -0.32 -3.11 -14.06
C SER A 204 1.04 -2.63 -13.55
N SER A 205 2.09 -3.43 -13.77
CA SER A 205 3.47 -3.12 -13.34
C SER A 205 3.95 -1.77 -13.87
N SER A 206 3.40 -1.34 -15.02
CA SER A 206 3.65 -0.07 -15.68
C SER A 206 2.94 1.12 -15.00
N SER A 207 1.80 0.89 -14.34
CA SER A 207 1.09 1.90 -13.55
C SER A 207 1.73 2.09 -12.17
N ILE A 208 2.39 1.05 -11.63
CA ILE A 208 3.00 1.07 -10.30
C ILE A 208 4.26 1.94 -10.25
N SER A 209 5.15 1.80 -11.22
CA SER A 209 6.43 2.53 -11.26
C SER A 209 6.26 4.01 -11.56
N ASN A 210 5.25 4.38 -12.36
CA ASN A 210 5.05 5.77 -12.82
C ASN A 210 4.24 6.62 -11.82
N LEU A 211 3.48 5.99 -10.91
CA LEU A 211 2.69 6.68 -9.88
C LEU A 211 3.31 6.58 -8.47
N GLY A 212 4.47 5.94 -8.32
CA GLY A 212 5.07 5.71 -7.00
C GLY A 212 4.24 4.78 -6.11
N ILE A 213 3.41 3.93 -6.71
CA ILE A 213 2.59 2.96 -5.97
C ILE A 213 3.50 1.83 -5.49
N ARG A 214 3.22 1.33 -4.29
CA ARG A 214 3.96 0.22 -3.69
C ARG A 214 3.65 -1.10 -4.39
N ASP A 215 4.68 -1.87 -4.72
CA ASP A 215 4.54 -3.23 -5.28
C ASP A 215 4.34 -4.28 -4.17
N TYR A 216 3.07 -4.56 -3.85
CA TYR A 216 2.71 -5.57 -2.85
C TYR A 216 3.14 -7.00 -3.22
N ASN A 217 3.33 -7.30 -4.52
CA ASN A 217 3.73 -8.64 -4.95
C ASN A 217 5.19 -8.94 -4.59
N MET A 218 5.99 -7.91 -4.30
CA MET A 218 7.40 -8.00 -3.90
C MET A 218 7.64 -7.79 -2.40
N ASP A 219 6.58 -7.79 -1.59
CA ASP A 219 6.67 -7.61 -0.15
C ASP A 219 6.68 -8.95 0.61
N VAL A 220 7.36 -8.96 1.75
CA VAL A 220 7.31 -10.05 2.74
C VAL A 220 6.56 -9.56 3.96
N TYR A 221 5.54 -10.30 4.36
CA TYR A 221 4.74 -10.01 5.53
C TYR A 221 5.15 -10.90 6.70
N ILE A 222 5.33 -10.31 7.87
CA ILE A 222 5.62 -11.01 9.12
C ILE A 222 4.66 -10.54 10.21
N PRO A 223 4.45 -11.34 11.27
CA PRO A 223 3.73 -10.87 12.45
C PRO A 223 4.37 -9.58 12.99
N LEU A 224 3.53 -8.61 13.37
CA LEU A 224 3.99 -7.34 13.97
C LEU A 224 4.97 -7.57 15.12
N GLN A 225 4.70 -8.55 15.98
CA GLN A 225 5.56 -8.90 17.11
C GLN A 225 6.93 -9.42 16.65
N THR A 226 6.98 -10.22 15.59
CA THR A 226 8.23 -10.70 14.98
C THR A 226 9.09 -9.55 14.47
N MET A 227 8.46 -8.53 13.87
CA MET A 227 9.13 -7.30 13.42
C MET A 227 9.77 -6.54 14.58
N LEU A 228 9.01 -6.37 15.68
CA LEU A 228 9.46 -5.65 16.87
C LEU A 228 10.59 -6.36 17.60
N ILE A 229 10.53 -7.68 17.76
CA ILE A 229 11.53 -8.46 18.51
C ILE A 229 12.82 -8.65 17.71
N ARG A 230 12.74 -8.96 16.41
CA ARG A 230 13.88 -9.50 15.65
C ARG A 230 14.61 -8.50 14.76
N TYR A 231 13.99 -7.36 14.47
CA TYR A 231 14.51 -6.43 13.46
C TYR A 231 14.56 -5.00 13.97
N LYS A 232 13.42 -4.45 14.41
CA LYS A 232 13.30 -3.02 14.67
C LYS A 232 12.55 -2.78 15.97
N ASN A 233 13.28 -2.83 17.08
CA ASN A 233 12.75 -2.38 18.36
C ASN A 233 13.04 -0.89 18.56
N ARG A 234 12.28 -0.02 17.87
CA ARG A 234 12.42 1.44 18.00
C ARG A 234 12.06 1.95 19.40
N ALA A 235 11.34 1.15 20.20
CA ALA A 235 11.01 1.49 21.59
C ALA A 235 12.24 1.47 22.52
N LEU A 236 13.36 0.86 22.08
CA LEU A 236 14.64 0.89 22.78
C LEU A 236 15.51 2.11 22.42
N VAL A 237 15.09 2.94 21.46
CA VAL A 237 15.73 4.25 21.24
C VAL A 237 15.30 5.13 22.40
N THR A 238 16.07 5.04 23.49
CA THR A 238 15.75 5.68 24.75
C THR A 238 15.69 7.19 24.57
N GLU A 239 14.79 7.84 25.29
CA GLU A 239 14.72 9.31 25.43
C GLU A 239 16.09 9.94 25.71
N GLU A 240 16.97 9.21 26.39
CA GLU A 240 18.34 9.58 26.70
C GLU A 240 19.27 9.59 25.47
N MET A 241 19.09 8.69 24.49
CA MET A 241 19.85 8.69 23.21
C MET A 241 19.43 9.85 22.29
N LEU A 242 18.13 10.17 22.25
CA LEU A 242 17.62 11.32 21.48
C LEU A 242 18.03 12.64 22.13
N ARG A 243 17.99 12.72 23.48
CA ARG A 243 18.51 13.87 24.23
C ARG A 243 20.02 14.00 24.14
N SER A 244 20.79 12.90 24.10
CA SER A 244 22.24 12.94 23.93
C SER A 244 22.65 13.31 22.50
N ALA A 245 21.90 12.87 21.48
CA ALA A 245 22.10 13.31 20.10
C ALA A 245 21.85 14.82 19.94
N ASN A 246 20.76 15.35 20.53
CA ASN A 246 20.50 16.79 20.54
C ASN A 246 21.43 17.60 21.47
N ARG A 247 22.05 16.98 22.49
CA ARG A 247 23.06 17.64 23.35
C ARG A 247 24.46 17.60 22.74
N GLY A 248 24.78 16.62 21.90
CA GLY A 248 26.06 16.50 21.19
C GLY A 248 26.30 17.58 20.14
N SER A 249 25.26 18.35 19.77
CA SER A 249 25.40 19.52 18.89
C SER A 249 26.13 20.71 19.55
N ALA A 250 26.41 20.67 20.85
CA ALA A 250 27.18 21.70 21.54
C ALA A 250 28.58 21.18 21.90
N GLY A 251 29.49 21.19 20.92
CA GLY A 251 30.93 21.31 21.12
C GLY A 251 31.66 20.16 21.82
N MET A 252 32.09 19.16 21.06
CA MET A 252 33.29 18.39 21.43
C MET A 252 34.06 17.98 20.18
N ILE A 253 35.07 18.78 19.83
CA ILE A 253 36.10 18.41 18.86
C ILE A 253 37.04 17.42 19.57
N ILE A 254 36.92 16.13 19.25
CA ILE A 254 37.95 15.14 19.59
C ILE A 254 38.88 15.04 18.39
N ILE A 255 40.05 15.68 18.47
CA ILE A 255 41.14 15.44 17.52
C ILE A 255 41.77 14.10 17.90
N SER A 256 41.41 13.05 17.17
CA SER A 256 42.18 11.80 17.15
C SER A 256 42.39 11.40 15.69
N GLY A 257 43.64 11.49 15.24
CA GLY A 257 44.03 11.18 13.87
C GLY A 257 43.81 9.72 13.52
N GLY A 258 43.15 9.50 12.39
CA GLY A 258 42.99 8.21 11.74
C GLY A 258 42.13 8.39 10.49
N ASP A 259 42.71 8.10 9.32
CA ASP A 259 42.01 8.12 8.03
C ASP A 259 40.80 7.16 8.08
N GLY A 260 39.62 7.75 8.14
CA GLY A 260 38.34 7.08 7.97
C GLY A 260 37.34 8.13 7.53
N GLU A 261 36.80 7.97 6.31
CA GLU A 261 35.69 8.77 5.83
C GLU A 261 34.44 8.51 6.70
N GLU A 262 34.26 9.28 7.76
CA GLU A 262 33.00 9.34 8.48
C GLU A 262 32.04 10.26 7.72
N SER A 263 31.12 9.63 6.99
CA SER A 263 29.94 10.29 6.45
C SER A 263 29.02 10.69 7.62
N ASN A 264 29.00 11.98 7.94
CA ASN A 264 28.00 12.61 8.80
C ASN A 264 26.64 12.59 8.10
N GLU A 265 25.95 11.45 8.11
CA GLU A 265 24.52 11.41 7.79
C GLU A 265 23.74 11.86 9.04
N ASN A 266 23.30 13.12 9.05
CA ASN A 266 22.18 13.59 9.87
C ASN A 266 20.92 12.82 9.47
N THR A 267 20.80 11.57 9.94
CA THR A 267 19.58 10.79 9.80
C THR A 267 18.60 11.32 10.83
N ASN A 268 17.60 12.08 10.35
CA ASN A 268 16.37 12.32 11.10
C ASN A 268 15.77 10.95 11.46
N THR A 269 16.12 10.44 12.63
CA THR A 269 15.79 9.09 13.05
C THR A 269 14.31 9.06 13.38
N ASN A 270 13.55 8.32 12.57
CA ASN A 270 12.13 8.10 12.78
C ASN A 270 11.93 7.38 14.14
N TYR A 271 11.48 8.14 15.13
CA TYR A 271 11.23 7.67 16.51
C TYR A 271 9.85 7.05 16.70
N HIS A 272 8.99 7.07 15.67
CA HIS A 272 7.67 6.44 15.73
C HIS A 272 7.82 4.92 15.67
N GLN A 273 7.14 4.20 16.57
CA GLN A 273 7.18 2.75 16.60
C GLN A 273 6.45 2.14 15.41
N LEU A 274 5.32 2.74 15.02
CA LEU A 274 4.52 2.38 13.85
C LEU A 274 4.77 3.36 12.71
N ASP A 275 4.87 2.86 11.48
CA ASP A 275 5.00 3.70 10.29
C ASP A 275 3.62 4.05 9.71
N ARG A 276 2.61 3.21 9.95
CA ARG A 276 1.23 3.44 9.53
C ARG A 276 0.26 2.68 10.44
N LEU A 277 -0.91 3.26 10.67
CA LEU A 277 -2.04 2.59 11.29
C LEU A 277 -3.26 2.77 10.39
N VAL A 278 -3.91 1.67 10.05
CA VAL A 278 -5.11 1.67 9.22
C VAL A 278 -6.29 1.25 10.07
N VAL A 279 -7.32 2.08 10.11
CA VAL A 279 -8.55 1.85 10.86
C VAL A 279 -9.70 1.76 9.86
N GLN A 280 -10.42 0.65 9.88
CA GLN A 280 -11.60 0.45 9.05
C GLN A 280 -12.86 0.69 9.86
N VAL A 281 -13.79 1.48 9.30
CA VAL A 281 -15.02 1.90 9.97
C VAL A 281 -16.25 1.35 9.24
N ASP A 282 -17.24 0.86 9.99
CA ASP A 282 -18.43 0.22 9.40
C ASP A 282 -19.39 1.24 8.79
N GLN A 283 -19.52 2.44 9.39
CA GLN A 283 -20.39 3.52 8.92
C GLN A 283 -19.73 4.89 9.13
N SER A 284 -19.61 5.67 8.06
CA SER A 284 -19.04 7.03 8.08
C SER A 284 -19.96 8.06 8.76
N ASP A 285 -21.26 7.78 8.81
CA ASP A 285 -22.29 8.74 9.28
C ASP A 285 -22.27 8.99 10.80
N GLY A 286 -21.63 8.12 11.58
CA GLY A 286 -21.50 8.25 13.03
C GLY A 286 -20.27 9.04 13.51
N MET A 287 -19.39 9.47 12.60
CA MET A 287 -18.15 10.17 12.94
C MET A 287 -18.31 11.68 12.87
N THR A 288 -19.22 12.24 13.67
CA THR A 288 -19.23 13.69 13.92
C THR A 288 -18.16 14.02 14.95
N PRO A 289 -17.23 14.96 14.68
CA PRO A 289 -16.32 15.44 15.70
C PRO A 289 -17.12 16.10 16.82
N THR A 290 -17.02 15.56 18.03
CA THR A 290 -17.42 16.25 19.27
C THR A 290 -16.43 17.35 19.62
#